data_AF-A0A163J893-F1
#
_entry.id   AF-A0A163J893-F1
#
_cell.length_a   1.000
_cell.length_b   1.000
_cell.length_c   1.000
_cell.angle_alpha   90.00
_cell.angle_beta   90.00
_cell.angle_gamma   90.00
#
_symmetry.space_group_name_H-M   'P 1'
#
loop_
_entity.id
_entity.type
_entity.pdbx_description
1 polymer ?
#
loop_
_entity_poly.entity_id
_entity_poly.type
_entity_poly.pdbx_seq_one_letter_code
_entity_poly.pdbx_strand_id
1 'polypeptide(L)'
;MNKRFMALILVVVMTTGLPLTSHAENSSPSPKRDSTELQYQDMLMIVLLPHIEAAVREHYSKSLKEQLIVYPYYVDVTEVKRVNGFRGFHFILTLEAHPTVGPHITVGKDRLVFEVAPTLPGGMVKLVEFQHLETHEVPPHWQDMVK
;
A
#
# COMPACT_ATOMS: atom_id res chain seq x y z
N MET A 1 47.73 39.94 -10.95
CA MET A 1 47.07 38.62 -11.11
C MET A 1 46.29 38.63 -12.43
N ASN A 2 46.54 37.67 -13.33
CA ASN A 2 45.89 37.67 -14.65
C ASN A 2 44.37 37.60 -14.51
N LYS A 3 43.61 38.38 -15.30
CA LYS A 3 42.13 38.42 -15.24
C LYS A 3 41.50 37.02 -15.39
N ARG A 4 42.16 36.16 -16.18
CA ARG A 4 41.78 34.74 -16.34
C ARG A 4 41.94 33.92 -15.05
N PHE A 5 42.97 34.23 -14.24
CA PHE A 5 43.23 33.59 -12.96
C PHE A 5 42.23 34.03 -11.89
N MET A 6 41.89 35.33 -11.87
CA MET A 6 40.81 35.87 -11.02
C MET A 6 39.44 35.22 -11.34
N ALA A 7 39.11 35.08 -12.63
CA ALA A 7 37.87 34.44 -13.05
C ALA A 7 37.80 32.97 -12.62
N LEU A 8 38.92 32.25 -12.67
CA LEU A 8 39.02 30.85 -12.24
C LEU A 8 38.77 30.69 -10.74
N ILE A 9 39.33 31.58 -9.92
CA ILE A 9 39.11 31.58 -8.47
C ILE A 9 37.64 31.86 -8.15
N LEU A 10 37.00 32.80 -8.86
CA LEU A 10 35.60 33.15 -8.65
C LEU A 10 34.65 31.97 -8.95
N VAL A 11 34.92 31.21 -10.03
CA VAL A 11 34.14 30.02 -10.39
C VAL A 11 34.28 28.94 -9.32
N VAL A 12 35.50 28.68 -8.83
CA VAL A 12 35.74 27.69 -7.78
C VAL A 12 34.97 28.04 -6.51
N VAL A 13 35.06 29.29 -6.05
CA VAL A 13 34.35 29.76 -4.84
C VAL A 13 32.83 29.65 -4.98
N MET A 14 32.27 29.94 -6.16
CA MET A 14 30.83 29.77 -6.39
C MET A 14 30.38 28.30 -6.42
N THR A 15 31.23 27.38 -6.88
CA THR A 15 30.89 25.95 -6.90
C THR A 15 31.05 25.27 -5.54
N THR A 16 31.94 25.75 -4.68
CA THR A 16 32.20 25.12 -3.37
C THR A 16 31.46 25.78 -2.20
N GLY A 17 30.93 27.00 -2.38
CA GLY A 17 30.32 27.80 -1.31
C GLY A 17 28.82 27.58 -1.09
N LEU A 18 28.13 26.87 -1.98
CA LEU A 18 26.71 26.55 -1.81
C LEU A 18 26.58 25.19 -1.11
N PRO A 19 26.09 25.11 0.14
CA PRO A 19 25.76 23.81 0.71
C PRO A 19 24.64 23.20 -0.11
N LEU A 20 24.94 22.15 -0.87
CA LEU A 20 23.94 21.26 -1.44
C LEU A 20 23.32 20.50 -0.27
N THR A 21 22.29 21.08 0.36
CA THR A 21 21.45 20.33 1.30
C THR A 21 20.69 19.28 0.49
N SER A 22 21.25 18.09 0.39
CA SER A 22 20.56 16.93 -0.15
C SER A 22 19.54 16.47 0.90
N HIS A 23 18.25 16.62 0.60
CA HIS A 23 17.17 15.97 1.33
C HIS A 23 16.97 14.54 0.85
N ALA A 24 18.05 13.80 0.57
CA ALA A 24 17.97 12.36 0.36
C ALA A 24 17.58 11.73 1.71
N GLU A 25 16.27 11.73 1.98
CA GLU A 25 15.66 10.89 2.99
C GLU A 25 16.06 9.46 2.67
N ASN A 26 16.67 8.78 3.65
CA ASN A 26 16.97 7.37 3.51
C ASN A 26 15.63 6.64 3.35
N SER A 27 15.26 6.35 2.10
CA SER A 27 14.06 5.60 1.72
C SER A 27 14.16 4.12 2.08
N SER A 28 14.96 3.76 3.08
CA SER A 28 14.96 2.41 3.63
C SER A 28 13.88 2.40 4.71
N PRO A 29 12.70 1.78 4.48
CA PRO A 29 11.74 1.60 5.54
C PRO A 29 12.43 0.70 6.56
N SER A 30 12.89 1.27 7.67
CA SER A 30 13.30 0.51 8.83
C SER A 30 11.98 -0.02 9.43
N PRO A 31 11.65 -1.32 9.36
CA PRO A 31 10.33 -1.84 9.73
C PRO A 31 10.15 -1.96 11.26
N LYS A 32 10.69 -1.01 12.04
CA LYS A 32 10.75 -1.07 13.51
C LYS A 32 10.37 0.24 14.21
N ARG A 33 9.95 1.28 13.50
CA ARG A 33 9.52 2.54 14.13
C ARG A 33 8.07 2.82 13.79
N ASP A 34 7.31 3.19 14.81
CA ASP A 34 5.97 3.78 14.73
C ASP A 34 6.07 5.14 14.02
N SER A 35 6.27 5.11 12.69
CA SER A 35 6.45 6.29 11.86
C SER A 35 5.11 6.91 11.52
N THR A 36 5.10 8.20 11.18
CA THR A 36 3.87 8.90 10.79
C THR A 36 3.23 8.26 9.55
N GLU A 37 4.04 7.75 8.62
CA GLU A 37 3.56 7.03 7.43
C GLU A 37 2.85 5.73 7.83
N LEU A 38 3.42 4.97 8.77
CA LEU A 38 2.80 3.73 9.27
C LEU A 38 1.48 4.05 9.98
N GLN A 39 1.43 5.09 10.81
CA GLN A 39 0.20 5.52 11.47
C GLN A 39 -0.89 5.91 10.45
N TYR A 40 -0.53 6.59 9.35
CA TYR A 40 -1.47 6.90 8.28
C TYR A 40 -1.93 5.66 7.52
N GLN A 41 -1.04 4.70 7.28
CA GLN A 41 -1.41 3.42 6.69
C GLN A 41 -2.35 2.63 7.61
N ASP A 42 -2.09 2.58 8.92
CA ASP A 42 -2.94 1.92 9.90
C ASP A 42 -4.32 2.59 9.99
N MET A 43 -4.37 3.92 9.99
CA MET A 43 -5.63 4.66 9.91
C MET A 43 -6.41 4.35 8.61
N LEU A 44 -5.70 4.22 7.49
CA LEU A 44 -6.31 3.80 6.22
C LEU A 44 -6.86 2.37 6.33
N MET A 45 -6.13 1.45 6.96
CA MET A 45 -6.59 0.08 7.16
C MET A 45 -7.84 0.01 8.04
N ILE A 46 -7.96 0.83 9.09
CA ILE A 46 -9.20 0.92 9.88
C ILE A 46 -10.41 1.23 9.00
N VAL A 47 -10.25 2.07 7.98
CA VAL A 47 -11.32 2.44 7.06
C VAL A 47 -11.56 1.37 5.99
N LEU A 48 -10.50 0.79 5.42
CA LEU A 48 -10.61 -0.11 4.27
C LEU A 48 -10.89 -1.57 4.65
N LEU A 49 -10.51 -2.01 5.86
CA LEU A 49 -10.58 -3.43 6.24
C LEU A 49 -11.97 -4.05 6.05
N PRO A 50 -13.09 -3.41 6.45
CA PRO A 50 -14.42 -4.00 6.23
C PRO A 50 -14.74 -4.23 4.75
N HIS A 51 -14.21 -3.38 3.85
CA HIS A 51 -14.41 -3.50 2.41
C HIS A 51 -13.52 -4.59 1.80
N ILE A 52 -12.30 -4.73 2.28
CA ILE A 52 -11.38 -5.81 1.89
C ILE A 52 -11.96 -7.16 2.30
N GLU A 53 -12.38 -7.31 3.56
CA GLU A 53 -12.99 -8.55 4.05
C GLU A 53 -14.28 -8.89 3.33
N ALA A 54 -15.11 -7.90 2.97
CA ALA A 54 -16.30 -8.12 2.17
C ALA A 54 -15.97 -8.69 0.79
N ALA A 55 -14.99 -8.11 0.10
CA ALA A 55 -14.56 -8.57 -1.22
C ALA A 55 -13.98 -9.99 -1.20
N VAL A 56 -13.10 -10.28 -0.23
CA VAL A 56 -12.52 -11.61 -0.01
C VAL A 56 -13.62 -12.63 0.30
N ARG A 57 -14.55 -12.31 1.21
CA ARG A 57 -15.65 -13.19 1.56
C ARG A 57 -16.54 -13.50 0.36
N GLU A 58 -16.87 -12.49 -0.44
CA GLU A 58 -17.66 -12.68 -1.66
C GLU A 58 -16.96 -13.61 -2.65
N HIS A 59 -15.64 -13.45 -2.84
CA HIS A 59 -14.86 -14.30 -3.74
C HIS A 59 -14.79 -15.76 -3.25
N TYR A 60 -14.31 -15.97 -2.02
CA TYR A 60 -14.02 -17.31 -1.51
C TYR A 60 -15.25 -18.07 -1.02
N SER A 61 -16.36 -17.40 -0.71
CA SER A 61 -17.61 -18.09 -0.34
C SER A 61 -18.12 -19.05 -1.42
N LYS A 62 -17.66 -18.92 -2.66
CA LYS A 62 -18.03 -19.80 -3.78
C LYS A 62 -17.27 -21.13 -3.75
N SER A 63 -16.04 -21.14 -3.27
CA SER A 63 -15.12 -22.28 -3.34
C SER A 63 -14.77 -22.87 -1.97
N LEU A 64 -14.93 -22.11 -0.89
CA LEU A 64 -14.59 -22.54 0.47
C LEU A 64 -15.84 -22.63 1.35
N LYS A 65 -15.84 -23.61 2.26
CA LYS A 65 -16.81 -23.78 3.35
C LYS A 65 -16.50 -22.82 4.50
N GLU A 66 -15.20 -22.63 4.76
CA GLU A 66 -14.70 -21.74 5.80
C GLU A 66 -14.65 -20.30 5.33
N GLN A 67 -14.92 -19.38 6.26
CA GLN A 67 -14.78 -17.95 5.99
C GLN A 67 -13.33 -17.52 6.27
N LEU A 68 -12.72 -16.85 5.29
CA LEU A 68 -11.39 -16.27 5.45
C LEU A 68 -11.47 -14.91 6.19
N ILE A 69 -10.39 -14.60 6.90
CA ILE A 69 -10.17 -13.33 7.63
C ILE A 69 -8.95 -12.64 7.05
N VAL A 70 -8.99 -11.32 6.92
CA VAL A 70 -7.83 -10.52 6.51
C VAL A 70 -7.40 -9.68 7.70
N TYR A 71 -6.13 -9.76 8.09
CA TYR A 71 -5.58 -8.90 9.13
C TYR A 71 -5.06 -7.60 8.52
N PRO A 72 -5.19 -6.44 9.20
CA PRO A 72 -4.69 -5.15 8.69
C PRO A 72 -3.22 -5.19 8.26
N TYR A 73 -2.38 -5.89 9.03
CA TYR A 73 -0.94 -6.03 8.79
C TYR A 73 -0.61 -7.15 7.77
N TYR A 74 -1.61 -7.76 7.14
CA TYR A 74 -1.48 -8.72 6.03
C TYR A 74 -1.91 -8.08 4.70
N VAL A 75 -2.05 -6.74 4.68
CA VAL A 75 -2.43 -5.96 3.51
C VAL A 75 -1.29 -4.99 3.17
N ASP A 76 -0.79 -5.10 1.95
CA ASP A 76 0.20 -4.19 1.40
C ASP A 76 -0.47 -3.16 0.48
N VAL A 77 -0.17 -1.88 0.69
CA VAL A 77 -0.56 -0.81 -0.24
C VAL A 77 0.51 -0.72 -1.33
N THR A 78 0.22 -1.24 -2.52
CA THR A 78 1.20 -1.31 -3.61
C THR A 78 1.17 -0.09 -4.54
N GLU A 79 0.02 0.58 -4.65
CA GLU A 79 -0.10 1.82 -5.42
C GLU A 79 -1.14 2.76 -4.83
N VAL A 80 -0.84 4.07 -4.84
CA VAL A 80 -1.76 5.15 -4.49
C VAL A 80 -1.76 6.19 -5.61
N LYS A 81 -2.86 6.27 -6.35
CA LYS A 81 -3.01 7.23 -7.45
C LYS A 81 -4.10 8.25 -7.14
N ARG A 82 -3.73 9.52 -7.15
CA ARG A 82 -4.68 10.63 -7.04
C ARG A 82 -5.23 10.97 -8.43
N VAL A 83 -6.55 11.04 -8.57
CA VAL A 83 -7.21 11.21 -9.88
C VAL A 83 -7.39 12.69 -10.27
N ASN A 84 -7.68 13.56 -9.29
CA ASN A 84 -8.09 14.96 -9.54
C ASN A 84 -6.98 16.00 -9.28
N GLY A 85 -5.71 15.62 -9.47
CA GLY A 85 -4.57 16.53 -9.28
C GLY A 85 -4.29 16.90 -7.82
N PHE A 86 -3.32 17.79 -7.60
CA PHE A 86 -2.80 18.14 -6.27
C PHE A 86 -3.93 18.48 -5.28
N ARG A 87 -3.88 17.87 -4.08
CA ARG A 87 -4.85 18.05 -2.97
C ARG A 87 -6.29 17.59 -3.26
N GLY A 88 -6.59 16.91 -4.37
CA GLY A 88 -7.91 16.31 -4.62
C GLY A 88 -8.17 15.05 -3.77
N PHE A 89 -9.38 14.89 -3.22
CA PHE A 89 -9.76 13.78 -2.33
C PHE A 89 -10.37 12.59 -3.07
N HIS A 90 -9.79 12.23 -4.22
CA HIS A 90 -10.26 11.12 -5.07
C HIS A 90 -9.05 10.28 -5.45
N PHE A 91 -9.07 9.03 -4.98
CA PHE A 91 -7.95 8.12 -5.11
C PHE A 91 -8.38 6.79 -5.74
N ILE A 92 -7.45 6.20 -6.47
CA ILE A 92 -7.43 4.78 -6.80
C ILE A 92 -6.31 4.15 -5.99
N LEU A 93 -6.63 3.11 -5.23
CA LEU A 93 -5.71 2.36 -4.39
C LEU A 93 -5.59 0.96 -4.94
N THR A 94 -4.36 0.46 -5.09
CA THR A 94 -4.09 -0.95 -5.37
C THR A 94 -3.52 -1.59 -4.12
N LEU A 95 -4.17 -2.65 -3.65
CA LEU A 95 -3.81 -3.37 -2.42
C LEU A 95 -3.52 -4.82 -2.76
N GLU A 96 -2.59 -5.43 -2.04
CA GLU A 96 -2.37 -6.88 -2.02
C GLU A 96 -2.70 -7.42 -0.64
N ALA A 97 -3.74 -8.25 -0.55
CA ALA A 97 -4.22 -8.83 0.70
C ALA A 97 -3.90 -10.32 0.75
N HIS A 98 -3.54 -10.79 1.94
CA HIS A 98 -3.24 -12.19 2.21
C HIS A 98 -4.33 -12.76 3.13
N PRO A 99 -5.45 -13.26 2.59
CA PRO A 99 -6.51 -13.83 3.41
C PRO A 99 -6.04 -15.08 4.15
N THR A 100 -6.55 -15.25 5.36
CA THR A 100 -6.12 -16.28 6.29
C THR A 100 -7.30 -17.11 6.79
N VAL A 101 -6.98 -18.33 7.23
CA VAL A 101 -7.88 -19.20 7.98
C VAL A 101 -7.25 -19.56 9.32
N GLY A 102 -8.08 -19.75 10.35
CA GLY A 102 -7.62 -20.18 11.67
C GLY A 102 -6.53 -19.26 12.25
N PRO A 103 -5.45 -19.81 12.85
CA PRO A 103 -4.39 -19.04 13.49
C PRO A 103 -3.41 -18.44 12.45
N HIS A 104 -3.89 -17.51 11.63
CA HIS A 104 -3.10 -16.76 10.64
C HIS A 104 -2.47 -17.60 9.51
N ILE A 105 -3.14 -18.67 9.08
CA ILE A 105 -2.66 -19.48 7.95
C ILE A 105 -3.12 -18.83 6.66
N THR A 106 -2.20 -18.26 5.88
CA THR A 106 -2.53 -17.66 4.58
C THR A 106 -3.04 -18.71 3.60
N VAL A 107 -4.15 -18.43 2.93
CA VAL A 107 -4.77 -19.31 1.93
C VAL A 107 -4.44 -18.87 0.50
N GLY A 108 -4.10 -17.59 0.34
CA GLY A 108 -3.67 -17.07 -0.95
C GLY A 108 -3.24 -15.62 -0.86
N LYS A 109 -3.13 -15.02 -2.03
CA LYS A 109 -2.81 -13.62 -2.26
C LYS A 109 -3.75 -13.05 -3.29
N ASP A 110 -4.39 -11.93 -2.97
CA ASP A 110 -5.34 -11.25 -3.83
C ASP A 110 -4.95 -9.80 -4.04
N ARG A 111 -5.18 -9.30 -5.25
CA ARG A 111 -5.09 -7.89 -5.58
C ARG A 111 -6.48 -7.28 -5.61
N LEU A 112 -6.64 -6.16 -4.90
CA LEU A 112 -7.87 -5.39 -4.87
C LEU A 112 -7.58 -3.97 -5.33
N VAL A 113 -8.42 -3.45 -6.22
CA VAL A 113 -8.39 -2.05 -6.63
C VAL A 113 -9.62 -1.36 -6.07
N PHE A 114 -9.40 -0.32 -5.27
CA PHE A 114 -10.46 0.49 -4.68
C PHE A 114 -10.46 1.91 -5.23
N GLU A 115 -11.65 2.42 -5.51
CA GLU A 115 -11.89 3.85 -5.70
C GLU A 115 -12.36 4.43 -4.36
N VAL A 116 -11.70 5.50 -3.91
CA VAL A 116 -11.97 6.15 -2.63
C VAL A 116 -12.18 7.65 -2.84
N ALA A 117 -13.41 8.13 -2.61
CA ALA A 117 -13.74 9.54 -2.67
C ALA A 117 -15.03 9.86 -1.89
N PRO A 118 -15.17 11.07 -1.31
CA PRO A 118 -16.40 11.48 -0.61
C PRO A 118 -17.61 11.66 -1.55
N THR A 119 -17.37 11.74 -2.86
CA THR A 119 -18.39 11.96 -3.88
C THR A 119 -18.95 10.67 -4.47
N LEU A 120 -18.50 9.50 -4.03
CA LEU A 120 -18.99 8.23 -4.55
C LEU A 120 -20.42 7.95 -4.05
N PRO A 121 -21.31 7.42 -4.92
CA PRO A 121 -22.63 6.99 -4.50
C PRO A 121 -22.54 5.71 -3.66
N GLY A 122 -23.28 5.65 -2.55
CA GLY A 122 -23.36 4.46 -1.70
C GLY A 122 -22.25 4.30 -0.65
N GLY A 123 -21.36 5.28 -0.50
CA GLY A 123 -20.29 5.27 0.50
C GLY A 123 -19.01 5.93 -0.04
N MET A 124 -17.95 5.98 0.78
CA MET A 124 -16.68 6.62 0.37
C MET A 124 -15.70 5.65 -0.31
N VAL A 125 -15.99 4.35 -0.31
CA VAL A 125 -15.10 3.28 -0.79
C VAL A 125 -15.88 2.36 -1.71
N LYS A 126 -15.34 2.11 -2.90
CA LYS A 126 -15.93 1.23 -3.91
C LYS A 126 -14.87 0.27 -4.44
N LEU A 127 -15.17 -1.02 -4.44
CA LEU A 127 -14.35 -2.02 -5.12
C LEU A 127 -14.49 -1.83 -6.64
N VAL A 128 -13.36 -1.66 -7.32
CA VAL A 128 -13.26 -1.54 -8.78
C VAL A 128 -12.89 -2.89 -9.40
N GLU A 129 -11.94 -3.58 -8.79
CA GLU A 129 -11.41 -4.84 -9.30
C GLU A 129 -10.99 -5.76 -8.15
N PHE A 130 -11.23 -7.06 -8.34
CA PHE A 130 -10.69 -8.13 -7.51
C PHE A 130 -10.00 -9.15 -8.40
N GLN A 131 -8.74 -9.45 -8.11
CA GLN A 131 -7.94 -10.41 -8.86
C GLN A 131 -7.23 -11.35 -7.89
N HIS A 132 -7.50 -12.65 -7.98
CA HIS A 132 -6.72 -13.66 -7.28
C HIS A 132 -5.35 -13.82 -7.96
N LEU A 133 -4.26 -13.76 -7.19
CA LEU A 133 -2.88 -13.85 -7.69
C LEU A 133 -2.27 -15.24 -7.45
N GLU A 134 -2.37 -15.74 -6.21
CA GLU A 134 -1.66 -16.94 -5.77
C GLU A 134 -2.51 -17.75 -4.79
N THR A 135 -2.50 -19.08 -4.92
CA THR A 135 -3.06 -20.01 -3.93
C THR A 135 -1.93 -20.59 -3.10
N HIS A 136 -2.04 -20.56 -1.78
CA HIS A 136 -1.04 -21.12 -0.87
C HIS A 136 -1.47 -22.50 -0.38
N GLU A 137 -0.50 -23.40 -0.20
CA GLU A 137 -0.77 -24.71 0.39
C GLU A 137 -1.18 -24.55 1.86
N VAL A 138 -2.30 -25.16 2.22
CA VAL A 138 -2.79 -25.21 3.60
C VAL A 138 -2.41 -26.56 4.25
N PRO A 139 -2.19 -26.59 5.58
CA PRO A 139 -1.89 -27.83 6.30
C PRO A 139 -2.98 -28.91 6.09
N PRO A 140 -2.64 -30.21 6.21
CA PRO A 140 -3.57 -31.31 5.93
C PRO A 140 -4.91 -31.22 6.70
N HIS A 141 -4.89 -30.76 7.95
CA HIS A 141 -6.10 -30.61 8.78
C HIS A 141 -7.04 -29.48 8.33
N TRP A 142 -6.64 -28.69 7.35
CA TRP A 142 -7.41 -27.61 6.74
C TRP A 142 -7.87 -27.95 5.32
N GLN A 143 -7.48 -29.08 4.73
CA GLN A 143 -7.84 -29.38 3.33
C GLN A 143 -9.35 -29.58 3.11
N ASP A 144 -10.09 -29.98 4.15
CA ASP A 144 -11.54 -30.19 4.08
C ASP A 144 -12.35 -28.88 3.92
N MET A 145 -11.68 -27.72 4.01
CA MET A 145 -12.32 -26.40 3.83
C MET A 145 -12.79 -26.13 2.41
N VAL A 146 -12.26 -26.84 1.41
CA VAL A 146 -12.68 -26.68 0.01
C VAL A 146 -14.04 -27.36 -0.19
N LYS A 147 -14.90 -26.72 -0.99
CA LYS A 147 -16.24 -27.21 -1.33
C LYS A 147 -16.22 -28.37 -2.31
#